data_AF-A0A2N3WWR1-F1
#
_entry.id   AF-A0A2N3WWR1-F1
#
_cell.length_a   1.000
_cell.length_b   1.000
_cell.length_c   1.000
_cell.angle_alpha   90.00
_cell.angle_beta   90.00
_cell.angle_gamma   90.00
#
_symmetry.space_group_name_H-M   'P 1'
#
loop_
_entity.id
_entity.type
_entity.pdbx_description
1 polymer ?
#
loop_
_entity_poly.entity_id
_entity_poly.type
_entity_poly.pdbx_seq_one_letter_code
_entity_poly.pdbx_strand_id
1 'polypeptide(L)'
;MAECRPPGRLRRADDAKVTRCGHGGLVDEVWHGVEVRSRSFLPACLLAATALLAGCASTTEDATPATSTAAAVSSESAVPPTSPAVRRTVVLDPGHNGGNAAHLAQINAPVPDGRGGTKACNTTGTSAASGYPEHEFTWDVTVRVRDLLAASGVRVILTRSGDTGVGPCVDERAAIANQSGADAVVSIHADGNTGADAHGFHIAYADPPLNPVQAEAGRRLATALRDAMVAGGAVPSTYVGSAGLNPRADLAGLNLAERPSALVECGNMRSAADAALIETAEGRARYAELITAGIRAFLG
;
A
#
# COMPACT_ATOMS: atom_id res chain seq x y z
N MET A 1 0.12 0.14 56.35
CA MET A 1 -0.85 0.89 57.19
C MET A 1 -1.39 2.01 56.32
N ALA A 2 -2.57 1.80 55.74
CA ALA A 2 -3.25 2.80 54.91
C ALA A 2 -4.30 3.49 55.78
N GLU A 3 -4.23 4.81 55.91
CA GLU A 3 -5.25 5.62 56.57
C GLU A 3 -5.91 6.56 55.55
N CYS A 4 -7.24 6.47 55.49
CA CYS A 4 -8.14 7.39 54.80
C CYS A 4 -8.53 8.55 55.72
N ARG A 5 -8.53 9.80 55.21
CA ARG A 5 -9.45 10.89 55.64
C ARG A 5 -9.42 12.10 54.67
N PRO A 6 -10.38 13.05 54.72
CA PRO A 6 -11.45 13.24 53.71
C PRO A 6 -11.41 14.65 53.04
N PRO A 7 -12.41 15.07 52.21
CA PRO A 7 -12.27 16.25 51.35
C PRO A 7 -12.67 17.56 52.05
N GLY A 8 -11.88 18.62 51.83
CA GLY A 8 -12.13 19.98 52.31
C GLY A 8 -12.75 20.88 51.23
N ARG A 9 -13.81 21.61 51.61
CA ARG A 9 -14.61 22.54 50.80
C ARG A 9 -13.90 23.87 50.49
N LEU A 10 -14.15 24.35 49.26
CA LEU A 10 -14.49 25.71 48.79
C LEU A 10 -13.93 26.96 49.53
N ARG A 11 -13.24 27.83 48.77
CA ARG A 11 -13.42 29.29 48.79
C ARG A 11 -13.26 29.90 47.37
N ARG A 12 -14.25 30.70 46.94
CA ARG A 12 -14.13 31.82 45.97
C ARG A 12 -13.42 32.99 46.68
N ALA A 13 -12.89 34.07 46.11
CA ALA A 13 -12.79 34.71 44.80
C ALA A 13 -11.40 35.42 44.79
N ASP A 14 -10.82 35.91 43.69
CA ASP A 14 -11.03 37.29 43.22
C ASP A 14 -10.28 37.54 41.89
N ASP A 15 -10.98 38.24 41.00
CA ASP A 15 -10.54 39.29 40.07
C ASP A 15 -9.13 39.26 39.44
N ALA A 16 -9.10 38.91 38.16
CA ALA A 16 -8.12 39.45 37.21
C ALA A 16 -8.83 40.02 35.98
N LYS A 17 -8.66 41.33 35.82
CA LYS A 17 -9.13 42.17 34.71
C LYS A 17 -8.65 41.62 33.37
N VAL A 18 -9.60 41.34 32.46
CA VAL A 18 -9.32 41.14 31.03
C VAL A 18 -9.40 42.50 30.34
N THR A 19 -8.23 43.00 29.94
CA THR A 19 -8.11 44.14 29.03
C THR A 19 -8.47 43.69 27.63
N ARG A 20 -9.49 44.33 27.02
CA ARG A 20 -9.85 44.14 25.60
C ARG A 20 -9.83 45.50 24.91
N CYS A 21 -8.97 45.60 23.89
CA CYS A 21 -9.02 46.47 22.71
C CYS A 21 -8.06 45.77 21.73
N GLY A 22 -8.37 45.38 20.50
CA GLY A 22 -9.31 45.86 19.50
C GLY A 22 -8.53 45.90 18.16
N HIS A 23 -9.23 45.73 17.03
CA HIS A 23 -8.77 45.56 15.63
C HIS A 23 -8.55 44.09 15.24
N GLY A 24 -9.34 43.46 14.37
CA GLY A 24 -10.11 44.00 13.24
C GLY A 24 -9.40 43.57 11.96
N GLY A 25 -9.91 42.52 11.30
CA GLY A 25 -9.32 41.96 10.09
C GLY A 25 -10.01 40.66 9.69
N LEU A 26 -11.24 40.78 9.18
CA LEU A 26 -11.85 39.78 8.31
C LEU A 26 -11.03 39.73 7.02
N VAL A 27 -10.56 38.56 6.63
CA VAL A 27 -10.14 38.29 5.26
C VAL A 27 -11.21 37.38 4.64
N ASP A 28 -12.07 38.01 3.85
CA ASP A 28 -12.93 37.33 2.88
C ASP A 28 -12.04 36.78 1.77
N GLU A 29 -11.85 35.46 1.72
CA GLU A 29 -11.23 34.81 0.57
C GLU A 29 -12.31 34.46 -0.47
N VAL A 30 -12.37 35.34 -1.47
CA VAL A 30 -13.20 35.22 -2.67
C VAL A 30 -12.57 34.15 -3.59
N TRP A 31 -13.15 32.95 -3.61
CA TRP A 31 -12.89 31.97 -4.67
C TRP A 31 -13.55 32.45 -5.97
N HIS A 32 -12.74 32.90 -6.92
CA HIS A 32 -13.17 33.10 -8.30
C HIS A 32 -13.36 31.74 -8.97
N GLY A 33 -14.59 31.45 -9.38
CA GLY A 33 -14.94 30.28 -10.16
C GLY A 33 -14.24 30.29 -11.51
N VAL A 34 -13.51 29.21 -11.81
CA VAL A 34 -13.03 28.91 -13.16
C VAL A 34 -14.10 28.05 -13.85
N GLU A 35 -14.80 28.65 -14.80
CA GLU A 35 -15.73 27.98 -15.71
C GLU A 35 -14.96 27.07 -16.67
N VAL A 36 -15.09 25.75 -16.50
CA VAL A 36 -14.60 24.77 -17.46
C VAL A 36 -15.62 24.65 -18.59
N ARG A 37 -15.37 25.31 -19.71
CA ARG A 37 -16.12 25.12 -20.96
C ARG A 37 -15.86 23.71 -21.50
N SER A 38 -16.88 22.86 -21.45
CA SER A 38 -16.93 21.59 -22.16
C SER A 38 -16.95 21.83 -23.68
N ARG A 39 -15.92 21.36 -24.39
CA ARG A 39 -15.93 21.27 -25.86
C ARG A 39 -16.37 19.86 -26.25
N SER A 40 -17.61 19.75 -26.71
CA SER A 40 -18.15 18.57 -27.37
C SER A 40 -17.41 18.34 -28.71
N PHE A 41 -16.78 17.18 -28.86
CA PHE A 41 -16.29 16.71 -30.15
C PHE A 41 -17.33 15.74 -30.75
N LEU A 42 -17.89 16.11 -31.91
CA LEU A 42 -18.67 15.21 -32.76
C LEU A 42 -17.74 14.20 -33.44
N PRO A 43 -18.17 12.94 -33.68
CA PRO A 43 -17.41 12.00 -34.49
C PRO A 43 -17.72 12.22 -35.98
N ALA A 44 -16.69 12.42 -36.79
CA ALA A 44 -16.79 12.39 -38.24
C ALA A 44 -16.76 10.92 -38.71
N CYS A 45 -17.85 10.48 -39.32
CA CYS A 45 -17.92 9.28 -40.14
C CYS A 45 -16.97 9.38 -41.33
N LEU A 46 -16.14 8.36 -41.57
CA LEU A 46 -15.62 8.09 -42.89
C LEU A 46 -15.94 6.64 -43.28
N LEU A 47 -16.76 6.51 -44.32
CA LEU A 47 -16.93 5.31 -45.12
C LEU A 47 -15.66 5.04 -45.93
N ALA A 48 -15.22 3.80 -45.96
CA ALA A 48 -14.48 3.26 -47.09
C ALA A 48 -14.88 1.80 -47.29
N ALA A 49 -15.60 1.56 -48.39
CA ALA A 49 -15.95 0.26 -48.90
C ALA A 49 -14.85 -0.24 -49.82
N THR A 50 -14.43 -1.50 -49.66
CA THR A 50 -13.86 -2.30 -50.75
C THR A 50 -14.33 -3.74 -50.59
N ALA A 51 -15.07 -4.20 -51.59
CA ALA A 51 -15.47 -5.59 -51.80
C ALA A 51 -14.44 -6.27 -52.72
N LEU A 52 -14.17 -7.56 -52.51
CA LEU A 52 -13.76 -8.52 -53.55
C LEU A 52 -13.92 -9.97 -53.04
N LEU A 53 -14.94 -10.64 -53.59
CA LEU A 53 -15.01 -12.01 -54.14
C LEU A 53 -14.44 -13.18 -53.30
N ALA A 54 -15.31 -14.06 -52.76
CA ALA A 54 -15.92 -15.24 -53.40
C ALA A 54 -15.02 -16.49 -53.43
N GLY A 55 -15.44 -17.53 -52.70
CA GLY A 55 -14.84 -18.86 -52.74
C GLY A 55 -15.63 -19.84 -51.88
N CYS A 56 -16.41 -20.69 -52.54
CA CYS A 56 -17.33 -21.68 -51.97
C CYS A 56 -16.59 -22.82 -51.25
N ALA A 57 -17.19 -23.39 -50.20
CA ALA A 57 -17.65 -24.79 -50.18
C ALA A 57 -18.10 -25.20 -48.77
N SER A 58 -19.32 -25.73 -48.71
CA SER A 58 -19.92 -26.38 -47.56
C SER A 58 -19.46 -27.82 -47.49
N THR A 59 -19.14 -28.32 -46.29
CA THR A 59 -19.40 -29.72 -45.92
C THR A 59 -19.61 -29.80 -44.41
N THR A 60 -20.87 -30.00 -44.05
CA THR A 60 -21.31 -30.61 -42.79
C THR A 60 -20.98 -32.09 -42.84
N GLU A 61 -20.32 -32.64 -41.82
CA GLU A 61 -20.39 -34.06 -41.55
C GLU A 61 -20.47 -34.30 -40.05
N ASP A 62 -21.63 -34.84 -39.68
CA ASP A 62 -21.99 -35.42 -38.41
C ASP A 62 -21.63 -36.91 -38.48
N ALA A 63 -20.83 -37.40 -37.53
CA ALA A 63 -20.61 -38.84 -37.35
C ALA A 63 -20.08 -39.14 -35.94
N THR A 64 -20.95 -39.73 -35.13
CA THR A 64 -20.59 -40.47 -33.90
C THR A 64 -20.25 -41.94 -34.27
N PRO A 65 -19.82 -42.80 -33.32
CA PRO A 65 -18.43 -43.19 -33.08
C PRO A 65 -18.10 -44.60 -33.63
N ALA A 66 -16.81 -44.88 -33.86
CA ALA A 66 -16.33 -46.24 -34.13
C ALA A 66 -15.39 -46.70 -33.00
N THR A 67 -15.80 -47.79 -32.36
CA THR A 67 -15.00 -48.61 -31.44
C THR A 67 -13.78 -49.18 -32.17
N SER A 68 -12.57 -48.87 -31.70
CA SER A 68 -11.35 -49.56 -32.11
C SER A 68 -10.54 -49.96 -30.87
N THR A 69 -10.59 -51.25 -30.59
CA THR A 69 -9.77 -51.95 -29.61
C THR A 69 -8.33 -52.01 -30.11
N ALA A 70 -7.44 -51.24 -29.49
CA ALA A 70 -6.00 -51.44 -29.62
C ALA A 70 -5.35 -51.28 -28.25
N ALA A 71 -4.86 -52.39 -27.72
CA ALA A 71 -4.07 -52.45 -26.50
C ALA A 71 -2.77 -51.65 -26.70
N ALA A 72 -2.63 -50.55 -25.96
CA ALA A 72 -1.37 -49.84 -25.81
C ALA A 72 -0.77 -50.22 -24.45
N VAL A 73 0.42 -50.81 -24.52
CA VAL A 73 1.28 -51.18 -23.40
C VAL A 73 1.51 -50.01 -22.46
N SER A 74 1.21 -50.23 -21.19
CA SER A 74 1.57 -49.36 -20.08
C SER A 74 3.08 -49.16 -20.04
N SER A 75 3.51 -47.91 -20.10
CA SER A 75 4.80 -47.47 -19.57
C SER A 75 4.52 -46.20 -18.79
N GLU A 76 3.99 -46.41 -17.59
CA GLU A 76 3.85 -45.38 -16.58
C GLU A 76 5.25 -45.06 -16.07
N SER A 77 5.89 -44.10 -16.75
CA SER A 77 7.12 -43.49 -16.27
C SER A 77 6.75 -42.71 -15.01
N ALA A 78 6.94 -43.34 -13.85
CA ALA A 78 6.72 -42.73 -12.55
C ALA A 78 7.65 -41.53 -12.41
N VAL A 79 7.12 -40.34 -12.68
CA VAL A 79 7.72 -39.08 -12.24
C VAL A 79 7.74 -39.17 -10.71
N PRO A 80 8.91 -39.06 -10.05
CA PRO A 80 8.94 -39.07 -8.60
C PRO A 80 8.05 -37.92 -8.10
N PRO A 81 7.28 -38.09 -7.01
CA PRO A 81 6.51 -36.99 -6.45
C PRO A 81 7.48 -35.87 -6.10
N THR A 82 7.43 -34.78 -6.86
CA THR A 82 8.13 -33.55 -6.52
C THR A 82 7.64 -33.17 -5.14
N SER A 83 8.50 -33.28 -4.13
CA SER A 83 8.22 -32.77 -2.79
C SER A 83 7.58 -31.39 -2.93
N PRO A 84 6.46 -31.10 -2.26
CA PRO A 84 5.81 -29.81 -2.41
C PRO A 84 6.84 -28.74 -2.06
N ALA A 85 7.23 -27.94 -3.05
CA ALA A 85 8.12 -26.83 -2.83
C ALA A 85 7.54 -26.00 -1.69
N VAL A 86 8.35 -25.70 -0.66
CA VAL A 86 7.91 -24.92 0.50
C VAL A 86 7.44 -23.56 -0.01
N ARG A 87 6.12 -23.41 -0.14
CA ARG A 87 5.50 -22.23 -0.72
C ARG A 87 5.48 -21.14 0.35
N ARG A 88 6.43 -20.21 0.27
CA ARG A 88 6.39 -19.00 1.10
C ARG A 88 5.15 -18.18 0.78
N THR A 89 4.61 -17.52 1.80
CA THR A 89 3.46 -16.63 1.69
C THR A 89 3.87 -15.20 2.03
N VAL A 90 3.53 -14.25 1.18
CA VAL A 90 3.73 -12.82 1.42
C VAL A 90 2.39 -12.11 1.35
N VAL A 91 2.12 -11.23 2.31
CA VAL A 91 1.03 -10.26 2.22
C VAL A 91 1.63 -8.93 1.79
N LEU A 92 1.05 -8.34 0.74
CA LEU A 92 1.38 -7.00 0.30
C LEU A 92 0.19 -6.09 0.58
N ASP A 93 0.47 -4.95 1.19
CA ASP A 93 -0.52 -3.96 1.56
C ASP A 93 -0.29 -2.66 0.77
N PRO A 94 -0.98 -2.45 -0.37
CA PRO A 94 -0.92 -1.17 -1.05
C PRO A 94 -1.68 -0.13 -0.24
N GLY A 95 -0.95 0.85 0.30
CA GLY A 95 -1.47 1.90 1.17
C GLY A 95 -2.68 2.62 0.59
N HIS A 96 -3.56 3.08 1.48
CA HIS A 96 -4.77 3.86 1.15
C HIS A 96 -5.78 3.15 0.23
N ASN A 97 -6.84 3.87 -0.18
CA ASN A 97 -7.83 3.39 -1.15
C ASN A 97 -8.22 4.51 -2.13
N GLY A 98 -8.52 4.17 -3.39
CA GLY A 98 -8.90 5.14 -4.41
C GLY A 98 -10.26 5.85 -4.22
N GLY A 99 -11.10 5.41 -3.28
CA GLY A 99 -12.38 6.06 -2.96
C GLY A 99 -12.38 6.90 -1.69
N ASN A 100 -11.27 6.98 -0.95
CA ASN A 100 -11.23 7.58 0.39
C ASN A 100 -11.68 9.04 0.40
N ALA A 101 -11.26 9.85 -0.58
CA ALA A 101 -11.57 11.28 -0.63
C ALA A 101 -13.08 11.59 -0.68
N ALA A 102 -13.89 10.68 -1.23
CA ALA A 102 -15.35 10.82 -1.29
C ALA A 102 -16.08 10.25 -0.04
N HIS A 103 -15.36 9.61 0.89
CA HIS A 103 -15.94 8.85 2.01
C HIS A 103 -15.29 9.20 3.35
N LEU A 104 -15.08 10.51 3.59
CA LEU A 104 -14.35 11.01 4.77
C LEU A 104 -14.95 10.53 6.11
N ALA A 105 -16.28 10.47 6.23
CA ALA A 105 -16.92 9.99 7.46
C ALA A 105 -16.60 8.52 7.77
N GLN A 106 -16.55 7.67 6.73
CA GLN A 106 -16.23 6.25 6.87
C GLN A 106 -14.76 6.06 7.26
N ILE A 107 -13.84 6.74 6.58
CA ILE A 107 -12.40 6.55 6.84
C ILE A 107 -11.95 7.21 8.15
N ASN A 108 -12.68 8.21 8.66
CA ASN A 108 -12.41 8.82 9.96
C ASN A 108 -13.04 8.07 11.14
N ALA A 109 -13.80 6.99 10.90
CA ALA A 109 -14.31 6.15 11.98
C ALA A 109 -13.13 5.61 12.83
N PRO A 110 -13.19 5.71 14.16
CA PRO A 110 -12.08 5.28 15.01
C PRO A 110 -11.96 3.77 15.04
N VAL A 111 -10.72 3.28 14.89
CA VAL A 111 -10.34 1.87 15.02
C VAL A 111 -9.20 1.72 16.03
N PRO A 112 -9.02 0.55 16.66
CA PRO A 112 -7.94 0.33 17.62
C PRO A 112 -6.55 0.57 16.99
N ASP A 113 -5.65 1.22 17.73
CA ASP A 113 -4.28 1.47 17.27
C ASP A 113 -3.26 0.38 17.67
N GLY A 114 -3.70 -0.63 18.44
CA GLY A 114 -2.87 -1.70 18.97
C GLY A 114 -2.05 -1.33 20.22
N ARG A 115 -2.15 -0.09 20.72
CA ARG A 115 -1.42 0.42 21.91
C ARG A 115 -2.35 1.05 22.96
N GLY A 116 -3.62 0.67 22.96
CA GLY A 116 -4.63 1.12 23.92
C GLY A 116 -5.34 2.41 23.53
N GLY A 117 -5.03 2.98 22.36
CA GLY A 117 -5.74 4.12 21.80
C GLY A 117 -6.57 3.74 20.57
N THR A 118 -6.95 4.77 19.82
CA THR A 118 -7.64 4.63 18.54
C THR A 118 -7.04 5.59 17.52
N LYS A 119 -7.23 5.29 16.24
CA LYS A 119 -6.90 6.16 15.12
C LYS A 119 -7.97 6.07 14.04
N ALA A 120 -7.92 6.95 13.03
CA ALA A 120 -8.80 6.86 11.88
C ALA A 120 -8.65 5.49 11.18
N CYS A 121 -9.77 4.91 10.77
CA CYS A 121 -9.86 3.69 9.98
C CYS A 121 -8.92 3.73 8.75
N ASN A 122 -8.86 4.85 8.05
CA ASN A 122 -7.95 5.05 6.92
C ASN A 122 -7.71 6.56 6.71
N THR A 123 -6.81 6.91 5.78
CA THR A 123 -6.60 8.29 5.33
C THR A 123 -6.56 8.32 3.81
N THR A 124 -6.70 9.50 3.20
CA THR A 124 -6.64 9.63 1.72
C THR A 124 -5.27 9.33 1.13
N GLY A 125 -4.22 9.41 1.94
CA GLY A 125 -2.84 9.49 1.45
C GLY A 125 -2.47 10.89 0.98
N THR A 126 -1.22 11.06 0.57
CA THR A 126 -0.72 12.28 -0.06
C THR A 126 -0.88 12.24 -1.59
N SER A 127 -0.26 13.20 -2.28
CA SER A 127 -0.16 13.27 -3.73
C SER A 127 1.13 13.96 -4.13
N ALA A 128 1.57 13.75 -5.36
CA ALA A 128 2.60 14.57 -5.96
C ALA A 128 2.06 15.97 -6.29
N ALA A 129 2.96 16.92 -6.59
CA ALA A 129 2.57 18.27 -7.00
C ALA A 129 1.72 18.28 -8.29
N SER A 130 1.91 17.29 -9.16
CA SER A 130 1.11 17.06 -10.37
C SER A 130 -0.34 16.63 -10.08
N GLY A 131 -0.63 16.20 -8.86
CA GLY A 131 -1.90 15.59 -8.47
C GLY A 131 -1.90 14.06 -8.52
N TYR A 132 -0.81 13.40 -8.94
CA TYR A 132 -0.70 11.94 -8.92
C TYR A 132 -0.87 11.42 -7.48
N PRO A 133 -1.92 10.63 -7.17
CA PRO A 133 -2.27 10.29 -5.80
C PRO A 133 -1.46 9.09 -5.29
N GLU A 134 -1.19 9.08 -3.99
CA GLU A 134 -0.41 8.01 -3.35
C GLU A 134 -1.05 6.62 -3.55
N HIS A 135 -2.38 6.50 -3.44
CA HIS A 135 -3.05 5.20 -3.57
C HIS A 135 -2.85 4.55 -4.96
N GLU A 136 -2.71 5.35 -6.01
CA GLU A 136 -2.47 4.87 -7.38
C GLU A 136 -1.02 4.40 -7.53
N PHE A 137 -0.08 5.16 -6.96
CA PHE A 137 1.33 4.75 -6.87
C PHE A 137 1.49 3.43 -6.11
N THR A 138 0.94 3.34 -4.90
CA THR A 138 1.11 2.16 -4.04
C THR A 138 0.45 0.94 -4.67
N TRP A 139 -0.70 1.10 -5.35
CA TRP A 139 -1.35 0.04 -6.10
C TRP A 139 -0.45 -0.50 -7.21
N ASP A 140 0.05 0.37 -8.10
CA ASP A 140 0.86 -0.05 -9.25
C ASP A 140 2.16 -0.73 -8.82
N VAL A 141 2.89 -0.15 -7.85
CA VAL A 141 4.12 -0.78 -7.31
C VAL A 141 3.81 -2.13 -6.68
N THR A 142 2.74 -2.22 -5.88
CA THR A 142 2.37 -3.48 -5.21
C THR A 142 2.00 -4.59 -6.19
N VAL A 143 1.28 -4.25 -7.27
CA VAL A 143 0.95 -5.21 -8.34
C VAL A 143 2.22 -5.73 -9.02
N ARG A 144 3.20 -4.86 -9.27
CA ARG A 144 4.50 -5.29 -9.83
C ARG A 144 5.27 -6.19 -8.86
N VAL A 145 5.33 -5.84 -7.57
CA VAL A 145 5.95 -6.69 -6.53
C VAL A 145 5.26 -8.06 -6.46
N ARG A 146 3.92 -8.08 -6.51
CA ARG A 146 3.14 -9.32 -6.56
C ARG A 146 3.58 -10.19 -7.73
N ASP A 147 3.67 -9.62 -8.93
CA ASP A 147 3.99 -10.39 -10.13
C ASP A 147 5.42 -10.95 -10.09
N LEU A 148 6.39 -10.15 -9.63
CA LEU A 148 7.78 -10.59 -9.45
C LEU A 148 7.90 -11.71 -8.39
N LEU A 149 7.17 -11.62 -7.29
CA LEU A 149 7.15 -12.66 -6.25
C LEU A 149 6.43 -13.93 -6.73
N ALA A 150 5.27 -13.78 -7.38
CA ALA A 150 4.50 -14.90 -7.91
C ALA A 150 5.30 -15.69 -8.96
N ALA A 151 6.05 -15.00 -9.82
CA ALA A 151 6.96 -15.61 -10.79
C ALA A 151 8.08 -16.44 -10.14
N SER A 152 8.40 -16.20 -8.87
CA SER A 152 9.36 -17.00 -8.09
C SER A 152 8.70 -18.04 -7.17
N GLY A 153 7.40 -18.32 -7.35
CA GLY A 153 6.67 -19.37 -6.63
C GLY A 153 6.11 -18.95 -5.27
N VAL A 154 6.27 -17.69 -4.88
CA VAL A 154 5.71 -17.14 -3.64
C VAL A 154 4.20 -16.97 -3.79
N ARG A 155 3.43 -17.41 -2.78
CA ARG A 155 2.00 -17.10 -2.67
C ARG A 155 1.84 -15.66 -2.21
N VAL A 156 1.16 -14.83 -2.98
CA VAL A 156 0.93 -13.42 -2.63
C VAL A 156 -0.54 -13.18 -2.30
N ILE A 157 -0.79 -12.49 -1.20
CA ILE A 157 -2.11 -11.98 -0.79
C ILE A 157 -2.06 -10.45 -0.79
N LEU A 158 -3.06 -9.80 -1.37
CA LEU A 158 -3.22 -8.35 -1.29
C LEU A 158 -4.28 -7.99 -0.24
N THR A 159 -4.06 -6.89 0.49
CA THR A 159 -5.05 -6.40 1.48
C THR A 159 -6.24 -5.68 0.85
N ARG A 160 -6.12 -5.25 -0.41
CA ARG A 160 -7.23 -4.75 -1.23
C ARG A 160 -7.15 -5.32 -2.65
N SER A 161 -8.29 -5.45 -3.32
CA SER A 161 -8.42 -6.10 -4.63
C SER A 161 -8.33 -5.16 -5.83
N GLY A 162 -8.34 -3.85 -5.60
CA GLY A 162 -8.29 -2.83 -6.64
C GLY A 162 -7.99 -1.44 -6.08
N ASP A 163 -7.96 -0.45 -6.98
CA ASP A 163 -7.72 0.96 -6.65
C ASP A 163 -8.95 1.85 -6.82
N THR A 164 -10.13 1.26 -6.61
CA THR A 164 -11.42 1.95 -6.71
C THR A 164 -12.22 1.75 -5.44
N GLY A 165 -12.91 2.80 -4.98
CA GLY A 165 -13.80 2.71 -3.81
C GLY A 165 -13.06 2.66 -2.47
N VAL A 166 -13.81 2.44 -1.40
CA VAL A 166 -13.27 2.31 -0.04
C VAL A 166 -12.93 0.85 0.22
N GLY A 167 -11.69 0.59 0.60
CA GLY A 167 -11.18 -0.72 1.03
C GLY A 167 -11.01 -0.79 2.55
N PRO A 168 -10.37 -1.86 3.05
CA PRO A 168 -10.34 -2.16 4.48
C PRO A 168 -9.66 -1.09 5.34
N CYS A 169 -10.09 -0.99 6.59
CA CYS A 169 -9.46 -0.17 7.61
C CYS A 169 -8.05 -0.71 7.98
N VAL A 170 -7.21 0.13 8.60
CA VAL A 170 -5.82 -0.24 8.95
C VAL A 170 -5.71 -1.43 9.91
N ASP A 171 -6.70 -1.63 10.78
CA ASP A 171 -6.81 -2.79 11.67
C ASP A 171 -7.27 -4.05 10.93
N GLU A 172 -8.22 -3.92 10.00
CA GLU A 172 -8.64 -5.02 9.11
C GLU A 172 -7.50 -5.49 8.20
N ARG A 173 -6.67 -4.56 7.68
CA ARG A 173 -5.47 -4.88 6.89
C ARG A 173 -4.48 -5.71 7.69
N ALA A 174 -4.26 -5.37 8.97
CA ALA A 174 -3.45 -6.17 9.88
C ALA A 174 -4.08 -7.55 10.14
N ALA A 175 -5.41 -7.61 10.33
CA ALA A 175 -6.13 -8.87 10.54
C ALA A 175 -6.02 -9.82 9.35
N ILE A 176 -6.14 -9.33 8.11
CA ILE A 176 -5.90 -10.11 6.89
C ILE A 176 -4.51 -10.74 6.93
N ALA A 177 -3.49 -9.96 7.29
CA ALA A 177 -2.12 -10.45 7.37
C ALA A 177 -1.95 -11.51 8.46
N ASN A 178 -2.47 -11.28 9.65
CA ASN A 178 -2.36 -12.22 10.79
C ASN A 178 -3.02 -13.57 10.49
N GLN A 179 -4.17 -13.57 9.82
CA GLN A 179 -4.94 -14.78 9.49
C GLN A 179 -4.38 -15.57 8.29
N SER A 180 -3.46 -15.00 7.52
CA SER A 180 -2.98 -15.57 6.25
C SER A 180 -1.89 -16.64 6.37
N GLY A 181 -1.25 -16.72 7.54
CA GLY A 181 0.00 -17.49 7.72
C GLY A 181 1.21 -16.89 6.99
N ALA A 182 1.20 -15.59 6.67
CA ALA A 182 2.27 -14.93 5.91
C ALA A 182 3.65 -15.05 6.57
N ASP A 183 4.67 -15.37 5.79
CA ASP A 183 6.06 -15.34 6.22
C ASP A 183 6.59 -13.89 6.30
N ALA A 184 6.06 -12.99 5.45
CA ALA A 184 6.35 -11.56 5.47
C ALA A 184 5.12 -10.73 5.10
N VAL A 185 5.03 -9.54 5.69
CA VAL A 185 4.00 -8.53 5.42
C VAL A 185 4.71 -7.24 5.05
N VAL A 186 4.45 -6.72 3.85
CA VAL A 186 5.05 -5.46 3.40
C VAL A 186 3.94 -4.49 3.00
N SER A 187 3.82 -3.41 3.77
CA SER A 187 2.98 -2.27 3.41
C SER A 187 3.78 -1.29 2.57
N ILE A 188 3.21 -0.85 1.46
CA ILE A 188 3.88 -0.01 0.46
C ILE A 188 3.16 1.33 0.42
N HIS A 189 3.91 2.40 0.66
CA HIS A 189 3.47 3.78 0.79
C HIS A 189 4.45 4.75 0.10
N ALA A 190 4.03 6.01 -0.02
CA ALA A 190 4.94 7.12 -0.29
C ALA A 190 4.58 8.32 0.61
N ASP A 191 5.58 9.09 1.01
CA ASP A 191 5.40 10.12 2.02
C ASP A 191 5.14 11.50 1.40
N GLY A 192 4.75 12.47 2.23
CA GLY A 192 4.55 13.87 1.86
C GLY A 192 5.16 14.85 2.86
N ASN A 193 6.35 15.38 2.54
CA ASN A 193 7.02 16.39 3.34
C ASN A 193 7.41 17.61 2.48
N THR A 194 7.07 18.83 2.89
CA THR A 194 7.31 20.05 2.09
C THR A 194 8.65 20.75 2.36
N GLY A 195 9.56 20.11 3.12
CA GLY A 195 10.89 20.64 3.37
C GLY A 195 11.75 20.69 2.10
N ALA A 196 12.58 21.72 1.94
CA ALA A 196 13.29 22.05 0.70
C ALA A 196 14.22 20.94 0.17
N ASP A 197 14.66 20.01 1.03
CA ASP A 197 15.52 18.88 0.67
C ASP A 197 14.99 17.54 1.18
N ALA A 198 13.71 17.47 1.58
CA ALA A 198 13.11 16.25 2.10
C ALA A 198 12.91 15.25 0.95
N HIS A 199 13.71 14.20 0.88
CA HIS A 199 13.60 13.15 -0.14
C HIS A 199 14.16 11.83 0.38
N GLY A 200 13.99 10.77 -0.39
CA GLY A 200 14.51 9.44 -0.08
C GLY A 200 13.53 8.57 0.72
N PHE A 201 13.85 7.29 0.79
CA PHE A 201 12.98 6.25 1.34
C PHE A 201 13.22 6.02 2.83
N HIS A 202 12.22 5.48 3.54
CA HIS A 202 12.46 4.90 4.86
C HIS A 202 11.56 3.69 5.13
N ILE A 203 12.05 2.77 5.96
CA ILE A 203 11.35 1.55 6.35
C ILE A 203 10.92 1.66 7.80
N ALA A 204 9.62 1.71 8.04
CA ALA A 204 9.05 1.70 9.37
C ALA A 204 8.83 0.28 9.89
N TYR A 205 9.07 0.10 11.19
CA TYR A 205 8.74 -1.11 11.94
C TYR A 205 8.27 -0.73 13.36
N ALA A 206 7.52 -1.62 14.00
CA ALA A 206 6.98 -1.37 15.33
C ALA A 206 8.10 -1.26 16.38
N ASP A 207 8.20 -0.12 17.03
CA ASP A 207 9.13 0.12 18.14
C ASP A 207 8.51 1.08 19.17
N PRO A 208 8.51 0.77 20.47
CA PRO A 208 8.96 -0.50 21.05
C PRO A 208 8.08 -1.67 20.59
N PRO A 209 8.63 -2.90 20.48
CA PRO A 209 7.87 -4.06 20.05
C PRO A 209 6.84 -4.47 21.10
N LEU A 210 5.66 -4.93 20.65
CA LEU A 210 4.57 -5.43 21.49
C LEU A 210 4.57 -6.97 21.61
N ASN A 211 5.30 -7.66 20.74
CA ASN A 211 5.45 -9.11 20.76
C ASN A 211 6.82 -9.55 20.20
N PRO A 212 7.23 -10.83 20.38
CA PRO A 212 8.52 -11.32 19.89
C PRO A 212 8.72 -11.23 18.37
N VAL A 213 7.64 -11.39 17.59
CA VAL A 213 7.70 -11.31 16.13
C VAL A 213 8.11 -9.90 15.69
N GLN A 214 7.55 -8.86 16.33
CA GLN A 214 7.93 -7.47 16.08
C GLN A 214 9.39 -7.20 16.51
N ALA A 215 9.80 -7.72 17.66
CA ALA A 215 11.14 -7.48 18.23
C ALA A 215 12.28 -8.04 17.36
N GLU A 216 12.05 -9.20 16.72
CA GLU A 216 13.08 -9.91 15.95
C GLU A 216 12.77 -9.90 14.45
N ALA A 217 11.78 -10.67 14.03
CA ALA A 217 11.53 -10.94 12.61
C ALA A 217 11.04 -9.69 11.86
N GLY A 218 10.21 -8.84 12.47
CA GLY A 218 9.79 -7.56 11.90
C GLY A 218 10.95 -6.61 11.67
N ARG A 219 11.85 -6.47 12.65
CA ARG A 219 13.08 -5.66 12.51
C ARG A 219 14.03 -6.22 11.46
N ARG A 220 14.17 -7.55 11.37
CA ARG A 220 14.96 -8.22 10.31
C ARG A 220 14.38 -7.95 8.92
N LEU A 221 13.05 -8.05 8.75
CA LEU A 221 12.39 -7.73 7.48
C LEU A 221 12.64 -6.27 7.09
N ALA A 222 12.45 -5.33 8.02
CA ALA A 222 12.70 -3.91 7.77
C ALA A 222 14.15 -3.64 7.36
N THR A 223 15.10 -4.33 7.99
CA THR A 223 16.54 -4.23 7.68
C THR A 223 16.84 -4.79 6.30
N ALA A 224 16.30 -5.96 5.94
CA ALA A 224 16.50 -6.56 4.62
C ALA A 224 15.93 -5.68 3.48
N LEU A 225 14.76 -5.08 3.70
CA LEU A 225 14.18 -4.10 2.77
C LEU A 225 15.09 -2.87 2.61
N ARG A 226 15.53 -2.28 3.73
CA ARG A 226 16.45 -1.13 3.71
C ARG A 226 17.74 -1.46 2.97
N ASP A 227 18.38 -2.57 3.31
CA ASP A 227 19.66 -2.98 2.73
C ASP A 227 19.53 -3.23 1.21
N ALA A 228 18.45 -3.87 0.76
CA ALA A 228 18.20 -4.08 -0.66
C ALA A 228 17.95 -2.76 -1.41
N MET A 229 17.21 -1.82 -0.81
CA MET A 229 16.99 -0.49 -1.39
C MET A 229 18.31 0.30 -1.50
N VAL A 230 19.14 0.31 -0.45
CA VAL A 230 20.48 0.94 -0.48
C VAL A 230 21.39 0.27 -1.50
N ALA A 231 21.45 -1.07 -1.53
CA ALA A 231 22.29 -1.80 -2.48
C ALA A 231 21.86 -1.54 -3.94
N GLY A 232 20.58 -1.29 -4.17
CA GLY A 232 20.05 -0.85 -5.45
C GLY A 232 20.12 0.66 -5.70
N GLY A 233 20.84 1.42 -4.88
CA GLY A 233 21.10 2.84 -5.10
C GLY A 233 19.96 3.78 -4.74
N ALA A 234 18.91 3.31 -4.06
CA ALA A 234 17.93 4.20 -3.47
C ALA A 234 18.55 4.96 -2.28
N VAL A 235 18.19 6.24 -2.14
CA VAL A 235 18.75 7.13 -1.13
C VAL A 235 17.89 7.05 0.14
N PRO A 236 18.47 6.76 1.32
CA PRO A 236 17.76 6.86 2.59
C PRO A 236 17.18 8.25 2.84
N SER A 237 16.04 8.32 3.50
CA SER A 237 15.35 9.57 3.83
C SER A 237 16.27 10.59 4.50
N THR A 238 16.22 11.83 4.04
CA THR A 238 16.96 12.98 4.59
C THR A 238 16.21 13.69 5.71
N TYR A 239 14.96 13.33 5.99
CA TYR A 239 14.05 14.11 6.84
C TYR A 239 13.39 13.31 7.97
N VAL A 240 13.37 11.99 7.90
CA VAL A 240 12.80 11.16 8.97
C VAL A 240 13.52 9.82 9.08
N GLY A 241 13.56 9.29 10.31
CA GLY A 241 14.29 8.07 10.63
C GLY A 241 15.81 8.27 10.63
N SER A 242 16.55 7.17 10.58
CA SER A 242 18.00 7.15 10.56
C SER A 242 18.50 6.04 9.64
N ALA A 243 19.37 6.37 8.69
CA ALA A 243 19.91 5.44 7.70
C ALA A 243 18.83 4.59 7.00
N GLY A 244 17.66 5.17 6.73
CA GLY A 244 16.55 4.52 6.02
C GLY A 244 15.69 3.61 6.90
N LEU A 245 15.89 3.60 8.22
CA LEU A 245 15.04 2.91 9.18
C LEU A 245 14.28 3.93 10.05
N ASN A 246 13.00 3.68 10.29
CA ASN A 246 12.12 4.57 11.04
C ASN A 246 11.33 3.79 12.12
N PRO A 247 11.96 3.39 13.24
CA PRO A 247 11.27 2.76 14.36
C PRO A 247 10.18 3.69 14.92
N ARG A 248 8.94 3.20 15.04
CA ARG A 248 7.81 4.03 15.49
C ARG A 248 6.66 3.24 16.12
N ALA A 249 5.84 3.93 16.91
CA ALA A 249 4.78 3.35 17.74
C ALA A 249 3.35 3.69 17.27
N ASP A 250 3.16 4.52 16.26
CA ASP A 250 1.87 5.15 15.92
C ASP A 250 1.15 4.52 14.70
N LEU A 251 1.71 3.46 14.14
CA LEU A 251 1.17 2.77 12.97
C LEU A 251 0.41 1.49 13.36
N ALA A 252 -0.92 1.54 13.41
CA ALA A 252 -1.76 0.40 13.79
C ALA A 252 -1.46 -0.88 13.00
N GLY A 253 -1.21 -0.78 11.68
CA GLY A 253 -0.84 -1.93 10.86
C GLY A 253 0.42 -2.65 11.36
N LEU A 254 1.39 -1.91 11.91
CA LEU A 254 2.61 -2.49 12.52
C LEU A 254 2.36 -2.92 13.96
N ASN A 255 1.62 -2.13 14.74
CA ASN A 255 1.33 -2.42 16.14
C ASN A 255 0.51 -3.71 16.31
N LEU A 256 -0.47 -3.93 15.42
CA LEU A 256 -1.35 -5.09 15.43
C LEU A 256 -0.73 -6.33 14.76
N ALA A 257 0.48 -6.23 14.22
CA ALA A 257 1.11 -7.31 13.47
C ALA A 257 1.54 -8.47 14.39
N GLU A 258 1.08 -9.67 14.04
CA GLU A 258 1.51 -10.96 14.62
C GLU A 258 2.44 -11.74 13.67
N ARG A 259 2.67 -11.20 12.47
CA ARG A 259 3.58 -11.71 11.44
C ARG A 259 4.72 -10.71 11.20
N PRO A 260 5.87 -11.13 10.65
CA PRO A 260 6.97 -10.20 10.35
C PRO A 260 6.47 -9.11 9.40
N SER A 261 6.44 -7.86 9.86
CA SER A 261 5.81 -6.75 9.15
C SER A 261 6.70 -5.52 9.12
N ALA A 262 6.73 -4.84 7.97
CA ALA A 262 7.40 -3.56 7.76
C ALA A 262 6.59 -2.70 6.77
N LEU A 263 6.71 -1.38 6.90
CA LEU A 263 6.10 -0.41 5.99
C LEU A 263 7.20 0.34 5.25
N VAL A 264 7.13 0.35 3.92
CA VAL A 264 8.07 1.04 3.03
C VAL A 264 7.44 2.36 2.61
N GLU A 265 8.04 3.48 3.01
CA GLU A 265 7.82 4.76 2.35
C GLU A 265 8.84 4.87 1.22
N CYS A 266 8.39 4.73 -0.03
CA CYS A 266 9.29 4.61 -1.20
C CYS A 266 10.06 5.91 -1.52
N GLY A 267 9.53 7.06 -1.11
CA GLY A 267 10.07 8.39 -1.38
C GLY A 267 9.05 9.45 -0.98
N ASN A 268 9.43 10.71 -1.09
CA ASN A 268 8.56 11.85 -0.79
C ASN A 268 7.88 12.37 -2.07
N MET A 269 6.57 12.21 -2.21
CA MET A 269 5.80 12.70 -3.35
C MET A 269 5.87 14.24 -3.51
N ARG A 270 6.21 14.98 -2.44
CA ARG A 270 6.38 16.45 -2.49
C ARG A 270 7.78 16.87 -2.94
N SER A 271 8.73 15.93 -3.06
CA SER A 271 10.05 16.17 -3.63
C SER A 271 10.02 16.03 -5.15
N ALA A 272 10.58 17.00 -5.87
CA ALA A 272 10.71 16.90 -7.34
C ALA A 272 11.61 15.71 -7.76
N ALA A 273 12.63 15.37 -6.96
CA ALA A 273 13.55 14.27 -7.27
C ALA A 273 12.87 12.90 -7.15
N ASP A 274 12.13 12.68 -6.06
CA ASP A 274 11.42 11.41 -5.87
C ASP A 274 10.18 11.32 -6.77
N ALA A 275 9.45 12.43 -6.98
CA ALA A 275 8.31 12.48 -7.89
C ALA A 275 8.68 12.06 -9.33
N ALA A 276 9.88 12.40 -9.79
CA ALA A 276 10.37 11.98 -11.12
C ALA A 276 10.47 10.44 -11.28
N LEU A 277 10.63 9.70 -10.19
CA LEU A 277 10.60 8.23 -10.18
C LEU A 277 9.18 7.72 -9.91
N ILE A 278 8.49 8.30 -8.94
CA ILE A 278 7.14 7.89 -8.51
C ILE A 278 6.13 7.98 -9.67
N GLU A 279 6.20 9.05 -10.47
CA GLU A 279 5.22 9.31 -11.53
C GLU A 279 5.48 8.48 -12.81
N THR A 280 6.66 7.87 -12.98
CA THR A 280 7.03 7.12 -14.19
C THR A 280 6.84 5.61 -14.03
N ALA A 281 6.52 4.92 -15.13
CA ALA A 281 6.36 3.47 -15.12
C ALA A 281 7.69 2.77 -14.80
N GLU A 282 8.80 3.32 -15.28
CA GLU A 282 10.16 2.84 -15.05
C GLU A 282 10.57 2.99 -13.58
N GLY A 283 10.27 4.13 -12.96
CA GLY A 283 10.56 4.34 -11.53
C GLY A 283 9.70 3.44 -10.63
N ARG A 284 8.41 3.23 -10.97
CA ARG A 284 7.57 2.25 -10.25
C ARG A 284 8.06 0.81 -10.42
N ALA A 285 8.51 0.44 -11.61
CA ALA A 285 9.18 -0.84 -11.83
C ALA A 285 10.45 -0.97 -10.98
N ARG A 286 11.25 0.10 -10.89
CA ARG A 286 12.45 0.14 -10.06
C ARG A 286 12.12 -0.08 -8.58
N TYR A 287 11.14 0.62 -8.01
CA TYR A 287 10.72 0.39 -6.63
C TYR A 287 10.27 -1.05 -6.39
N ALA A 288 9.51 -1.63 -7.33
CA ALA A 288 9.06 -3.01 -7.22
C ALA A 288 10.21 -4.02 -7.21
N GLU A 289 11.25 -3.81 -8.04
CA GLU A 289 12.46 -4.63 -8.03
C GLU A 289 13.19 -4.58 -6.67
N LEU A 290 13.38 -3.36 -6.13
CA LEU A 290 14.08 -3.16 -4.86
C LEU A 290 13.34 -3.81 -3.68
N ILE A 291 12.03 -3.60 -3.61
CA ILE A 291 11.17 -4.20 -2.57
C ILE A 291 11.18 -5.72 -2.71
N THR A 292 11.06 -6.25 -3.93
CA THR A 292 11.10 -7.69 -4.18
C THR A 292 12.44 -8.29 -3.76
N ALA A 293 13.57 -7.62 -4.05
CA ALA A 293 14.88 -8.06 -3.61
C ALA A 293 14.98 -8.13 -2.08
N GLY A 294 14.47 -7.13 -1.37
CA GLY A 294 14.44 -7.11 0.10
C GLY A 294 13.57 -8.22 0.70
N ILE A 295 12.39 -8.46 0.13
CA ILE A 295 11.51 -9.57 0.54
C ILE A 295 12.20 -10.91 0.32
N ARG A 296 12.82 -11.13 -0.84
CA ARG A 296 13.54 -12.38 -1.13
C ARG A 296 14.73 -12.59 -0.20
N ALA A 297 15.52 -11.55 0.06
CA ALA A 297 16.62 -11.60 1.00
C ALA A 297 16.17 -11.97 2.42
N PHE A 298 15.00 -11.47 2.84
CA PHE A 298 14.41 -11.84 4.13
C PHE A 298 13.95 -13.31 4.16
N LEU A 299 13.33 -13.79 3.08
CA LEU A 299 12.80 -15.16 3.01
C LEU A 299 13.93 -16.21 2.91
N GLY A 300 15.07 -15.89 2.31
CA GLY A 300 16.17 -16.84 2.09
C GLY A 300 15.99 -17.63 0.80
#